data_AF-A0A5P0ZZA8-F1
#
_entry.id   AF-A0A5P0ZZA8-F1
#
_cell.length_a   1.000
_cell.length_b   1.000
_cell.length_c   1.000
_cell.angle_alpha   90.00
_cell.angle_beta   90.00
_cell.angle_gamma   90.00
#
_symmetry.space_group_name_H-M   'P 1'
#
loop_
_entity.id
_entity.type
_entity.pdbx_description
1 polymer ?
#
loop_
_entity_poly.entity_id
_entity_poly.type
_entity_poly.pdbx_seq_one_letter_code
_entity_poly.pdbx_strand_id
1 'polypeptide(L)'
;MKRIRKGFTLIEMVIVLFIISLLLLIMIPNLAAQKDHADKRSEEAFRTTLKTQAELYYENHKGEADSETVTLGQLVKEKYITDSQEKHAKQLKIDEKQNLLGETDDAQATT
;
A
#
# COMPACT_ATOMS: atom_id res chain seq x y z
N MET A 1 -0.54 -64.25 10.46
CA MET A 1 -0.93 -63.32 11.55
C MET A 1 -1.26 -61.96 10.93
N LYS A 2 -2.52 -61.49 11.03
CA LYS A 2 -2.97 -60.23 10.40
C LYS A 2 -2.88 -59.09 11.42
N ARG A 3 -1.98 -58.12 11.21
CA ARG A 3 -1.85 -56.93 12.07
C ARG A 3 -2.90 -55.90 11.63
N ILE A 4 -3.92 -55.66 12.45
CA ILE A 4 -4.90 -54.60 12.22
C ILE A 4 -4.38 -53.35 12.94
N ARG A 5 -4.04 -52.30 12.19
CA ARG A 5 -3.72 -50.99 12.78
C ARG A 5 -5.00 -50.16 12.85
N LYS A 6 -5.44 -49.82 14.06
CA LYS A 6 -6.47 -48.81 14.29
C LYS A 6 -5.79 -47.43 14.30
N GLY A 7 -5.72 -46.77 13.16
CA GLY A 7 -5.27 -45.39 13.05
C GLY A 7 -6.18 -44.69 12.06
N PHE A 8 -6.56 -43.45 12.36
CA PHE A 8 -7.62 -42.67 11.72
C PHE A 8 -9.04 -43.05 12.14
N THR A 9 -9.51 -42.37 13.18
CA THR A 9 -10.94 -42.31 13.52
C THR A 9 -11.51 -40.97 13.07
N LEU A 10 -12.83 -40.90 12.84
CA LEU A 10 -13.48 -39.61 12.50
C LEU A 10 -13.30 -38.56 13.61
N ILE A 11 -13.31 -38.99 14.88
CA ILE A 11 -13.12 -38.09 16.03
C ILE A 11 -11.74 -37.43 16.02
N GLU A 12 -10.71 -38.17 15.57
CA GLU A 12 -9.34 -37.66 15.43
C GLU A 12 -9.28 -36.52 14.41
N MET A 13 -9.94 -36.68 13.26
CA MET A 13 -10.02 -35.62 12.25
C MET A 13 -10.82 -34.40 12.73
N VAL A 14 -11.88 -34.60 13.51
CA VAL A 14 -12.69 -33.50 14.06
C VAL A 14 -11.87 -32.66 15.06
N ILE A 15 -11.11 -33.30 15.95
CA ILE A 15 -10.25 -32.59 16.92
C ILE A 15 -9.16 -31.80 16.19
N VAL A 16 -8.57 -32.36 15.13
CA VAL A 16 -7.55 -31.66 14.33
C VAL A 16 -8.14 -30.42 13.66
N LEU A 17 -9.31 -30.53 13.01
CA LEU A 17 -9.98 -29.37 12.40
C LEU A 17 -10.39 -28.32 13.45
N PHE A 18 -10.79 -28.76 14.64
CA PHE A 18 -11.09 -27.87 15.76
C PHE A 18 -9.86 -27.06 16.18
N ILE A 19 -8.71 -27.71 16.35
CA ILE A 19 -7.45 -27.02 16.71
C ILE A 19 -7.02 -26.07 15.59
N ILE A 20 -7.05 -26.50 14.32
CA ILE A 20 -6.72 -25.64 13.17
C ILE A 20 -7.63 -24.41 13.15
N SER A 21 -8.92 -24.56 13.44
CA SER A 21 -9.87 -23.44 13.48
C SER A 21 -9.50 -22.41 14.57
N LEU A 22 -9.06 -22.86 15.75
CA LEU A 22 -8.57 -21.96 16.81
C LEU A 22 -7.29 -21.24 16.39
N LEU A 23 -6.36 -21.94 15.74
CA LEU A 23 -5.13 -21.34 15.21
C LEU A 23 -5.44 -20.28 14.15
N LEU A 24 -6.35 -20.56 13.22
CA LEU A 24 -6.77 -19.62 12.19
C LEU A 24 -7.43 -18.38 12.80
N LEU A 25 -8.25 -18.54 13.85
CA LEU A 25 -8.90 -17.42 14.52
C LEU A 25 -7.89 -16.42 15.12
N ILE A 26 -6.77 -16.92 15.65
CA ILE A 26 -5.69 -16.07 16.19
C ILE A 26 -4.82 -15.50 15.06
N MET A 27 -4.59 -16.29 14.01
CA MET A 27 -3.69 -15.93 12.90
C MET A 27 -4.28 -14.88 11.96
N ILE A 28 -5.56 -15.00 11.58
CA ILE A 28 -6.23 -14.10 10.62
C ILE A 28 -6.15 -12.62 11.03
N PRO A 29 -6.48 -12.20 12.27
CA PRO A 29 -6.42 -10.78 12.65
C PRO A 29 -5.00 -10.24 12.59
N ASN A 30 -4.01 -11.05 12.99
CA ASN A 30 -2.60 -10.66 12.92
C ASN A 30 -2.12 -10.52 11.46
N LEU A 31 -2.56 -11.41 10.57
CA LEU A 31 -2.24 -11.33 9.14
C LEU A 31 -2.90 -10.12 8.46
N ALA A 32 -4.17 -9.84 8.79
CA ALA A 32 -4.87 -8.67 8.28
C ALA A 32 -4.18 -7.36 8.68
N ALA A 33 -3.79 -7.22 9.96
CA ALA A 33 -3.06 -6.06 10.43
C ALA A 33 -1.70 -5.89 9.71
N GLN A 34 -0.95 -6.98 9.51
CA GLN A 34 0.32 -6.94 8.77
C GLN A 34 0.12 -6.52 7.30
N LYS A 35 -0.94 -7.01 6.65
CA LYS A 35 -1.30 -6.57 5.30
C LYS A 35 -1.60 -5.07 5.26
N ASP A 36 -2.41 -4.56 6.19
CA ASP A 36 -2.77 -3.15 6.25
C ASP A 36 -1.52 -2.27 6.50
N HIS A 37 -0.60 -2.71 7.35
CA HIS A 37 0.68 -2.03 7.56
C HIS A 37 1.54 -2.01 6.30
N ALA A 38 1.62 -3.12 5.58
CA ALA A 38 2.36 -3.19 4.32
C ALA A 38 1.75 -2.27 3.25
N ASP A 39 0.43 -2.25 3.12
CA ASP A 39 -0.29 -1.40 2.17
C ASP A 39 -0.03 0.09 2.47
N LYS A 40 -0.07 0.51 3.75
CA LYS A 40 0.27 1.89 4.16
C LYS A 40 1.71 2.28 3.84
N ARG A 41 2.68 1.38 4.10
CA ARG A 41 4.09 1.63 3.77
C ARG A 41 4.31 1.73 2.27
N SER A 42 3.61 0.92 1.49
CA SER A 42 3.64 1.00 0.03
C SER A 42 3.08 2.34 -0.47
N GLU A 43 1.98 2.81 0.11
CA GLU A 43 1.40 4.12 -0.21
C GLU A 43 2.36 5.27 0.14
N GLU A 44 2.97 5.24 1.32
CA GLU A 44 3.95 6.23 1.78
C GLU A 44 5.14 6.32 0.82
N ALA A 45 5.73 5.17 0.46
CA ALA A 45 6.84 5.11 -0.49
C ALA A 45 6.45 5.63 -1.89
N PHE A 46 5.22 5.34 -2.32
CA PHE A 46 4.68 5.86 -3.57
C PHE A 46 4.53 7.38 -3.56
N ARG A 47 3.99 7.96 -2.47
CA ARG A 47 3.89 9.43 -2.29
C ARG A 47 5.26 10.09 -2.32
N THR A 48 6.25 9.52 -1.62
CA THR A 48 7.64 10.01 -1.66
C THR A 48 8.20 9.98 -3.07
N THR A 49 7.95 8.91 -3.84
CA THR A 49 8.38 8.84 -5.24
C THR A 49 7.73 9.94 -6.09
N LEU A 50 6.43 10.17 -5.94
CA LEU A 50 5.73 11.27 -6.62
C LEU A 50 6.29 12.64 -6.25
N LYS A 51 6.59 12.87 -4.97
CA LYS A 51 7.22 14.11 -4.49
C LYS A 51 8.59 14.31 -5.13
N THR A 52 9.44 13.29 -5.17
CA THR A 52 10.73 13.38 -5.87
C THR A 52 10.56 13.70 -7.35
N GLN A 53 9.56 13.12 -8.03
CA GLN A 53 9.27 13.48 -9.42
C GLN A 53 8.79 14.93 -9.56
N ALA A 54 7.98 15.42 -8.62
CA ALA A 54 7.54 16.81 -8.58
C ALA A 54 8.70 17.78 -8.34
N GLU A 55 9.62 17.45 -7.44
CA GLU A 55 10.85 18.21 -7.18
C GLU A 55 11.74 18.25 -8.41
N LEU A 56 11.96 17.11 -9.08
CA LEU A 56 12.73 17.07 -10.34
C LEU A 56 12.08 17.89 -11.45
N TYR A 57 10.75 17.87 -11.53
CA TYR A 57 10.01 18.72 -12.46
C TYR A 57 10.23 20.20 -12.15
N TYR A 58 10.06 20.58 -10.88
CA TYR A 58 10.29 21.95 -10.42
C TYR A 58 11.70 22.43 -10.72
N GLU A 59 12.72 21.64 -10.42
CA GLU A 59 14.11 21.99 -10.65
C GLU A 59 14.43 22.24 -12.13
N ASN A 60 13.86 21.44 -13.03
CA ASN A 60 14.05 21.59 -14.46
C ASN A 60 13.31 22.80 -15.06
N HIS A 61 12.27 23.29 -14.38
CA HIS A 61 11.43 24.43 -14.82
C HIS A 61 11.59 25.67 -13.92
N LYS A 62 12.68 25.73 -13.13
CA LYS A 62 13.01 26.89 -12.28
C LYS A 62 13.14 28.15 -13.15
N GLY A 63 12.24 29.12 -12.94
CA GLY A 63 12.20 30.40 -13.65
C GLY A 63 10.99 30.61 -14.56
N GLU A 64 10.14 29.59 -14.72
CA GLU A 64 8.85 29.73 -15.41
C GLU A 64 7.77 30.25 -14.46
N ALA A 65 6.87 31.09 -14.96
CA ALA A 65 5.84 31.77 -14.15
C ALA A 65 4.84 30.81 -13.47
N ASP A 66 4.75 29.56 -13.93
CA ASP A 66 3.83 28.53 -13.44
C ASP A 66 4.52 27.41 -12.62
N SER A 67 5.81 27.56 -12.26
CA SER A 67 6.56 26.49 -11.59
C SER A 67 6.28 26.34 -10.09
N GLU A 68 5.63 27.32 -9.45
CA GLU A 68 5.37 27.29 -8.00
C GLU A 68 4.37 26.20 -7.56
N THR A 69 3.57 25.67 -8.49
CA THR A 69 2.63 24.58 -8.24
C THR A 69 2.88 23.42 -9.19
N VAL A 70 3.18 22.25 -8.65
CA VAL A 70 3.37 21.03 -9.44
C VAL A 70 2.22 20.07 -9.19
N THR A 71 1.49 19.80 -10.26
CA THR A 71 0.27 18.99 -10.25
C THR A 71 0.51 17.62 -10.87
N LEU A 72 -0.34 16.65 -10.54
CA LEU A 72 -0.26 15.30 -11.12
C LEU A 72 -0.39 15.35 -12.66
N GLY A 73 -1.24 16.23 -13.19
CA GLY A 73 -1.44 16.38 -14.63
C GLY A 73 -0.20 16.87 -15.39
N GLN A 74 0.59 17.77 -14.79
CA GLN A 74 1.86 18.23 -15.38
C GLN A 74 2.88 17.09 -15.45
N LEU A 75 2.99 16.30 -14.36
CA LEU A 75 3.89 15.15 -14.29
C LEU A 75 3.58 14.07 -15.35
N VAL A 76 2.30 13.83 -15.65
CA VAL A 76 1.90 12.91 -16.73
C VAL A 76 2.22 13.49 -18.09
N LYS A 77 1.84 14.75 -18.33
CA LYS A 77 2.03 15.43 -19.62
C LYS A 77 3.50 15.47 -20.01
N GLU A 78 4.38 15.67 -19.04
CA GLU A 78 5.83 15.76 -19.23
C GLU A 78 6.58 14.45 -18.96
N LYS A 79 5.84 13.35 -18.76
CA LYS A 79 6.37 11.98 -18.63
C LYS A 79 7.30 11.74 -17.44
N TYR A 80 7.17 12.52 -16.39
CA TYR A 80 7.80 12.25 -15.10
C TYR A 80 7.16 11.06 -14.38
N ILE A 81 5.89 10.77 -14.69
CA ILE A 81 5.18 9.58 -14.20
C ILE A 81 4.48 8.85 -15.34
N THR A 82 4.25 7.56 -15.16
CA THR A 82 3.57 6.69 -16.11
C THR A 82 2.05 6.68 -15.91
N ASP A 83 1.29 6.29 -16.93
CA ASP A 83 -0.17 6.09 -16.84
C ASP A 83 -0.58 5.12 -15.72
N SER A 84 0.28 4.14 -15.41
CA SER A 84 0.03 3.19 -14.32
C SER A 84 0.16 3.87 -12.96
N GLN A 85 1.14 4.75 -12.80
CA GLN A 85 1.33 5.53 -11.57
C GLN A 85 0.23 6.59 -11.42
N GLU A 86 -0.21 7.20 -12.51
CA GLU A 86 -1.36 8.11 -12.51
C GLU A 86 -2.64 7.41 -12.02
N LYS A 87 -2.95 6.22 -12.57
CA LYS A 87 -4.11 5.42 -12.12
C LYS A 87 -4.00 5.05 -10.63
N HIS A 88 -2.81 4.71 -10.17
CA HIS A 88 -2.58 4.37 -8.78
C HIS A 88 -2.75 5.60 -7.86
N ALA A 89 -2.24 6.77 -8.26
CA ALA A 89 -2.45 8.03 -7.56
C ALA A 89 -3.95 8.37 -7.44
N LYS A 90 -4.74 8.13 -8.50
CA LYS A 90 -6.20 8.31 -8.49
C LYS A 90 -6.90 7.35 -7.52
N GLN A 91 -6.44 6.10 -7.43
CA GLN A 91 -6.97 5.12 -6.46
C GLN A 91 -6.72 5.57 -5.01
N LEU A 92 -5.57 6.20 -4.77
CA LEU A 92 -5.18 6.77 -3.48
C LEU A 92 -5.82 8.14 -3.20
N LYS A 93 -6.73 8.61 -4.07
CA LYS A 93 -7.41 9.91 -3.97
C LYS A 93 -6.44 11.09 -3.83
N ILE A 94 -5.25 10.98 -4.44
CA ILE A 94 -4.34 12.12 -4.58
C ILE A 94 -4.98 13.06 -5.61
N ASP A 95 -5.40 14.25 -5.17
CA ASP A 95 -6.13 15.19 -6.03
C ASP A 95 -5.20 15.65 -7.16
N GLU A 96 -5.70 15.61 -8.40
CA GLU A 96 -4.96 16.01 -9.59
C GLU A 96 -4.48 17.46 -9.51
N LYS A 97 -5.16 18.31 -8.75
CA LYS A 97 -4.84 19.73 -8.54
C LYS A 97 -4.06 20.00 -7.25
N GLN A 98 -3.79 18.97 -6.45
CA GLN A 98 -2.98 19.13 -5.25
C GLN A 98 -1.55 19.52 -5.64
N ASN A 99 -1.01 20.52 -4.97
CA ASN A 99 0.40 20.84 -5.12
C ASN A 99 1.24 19.74 -4.46
N LEU A 100 2.04 19.04 -5.24
CA LEU A 100 2.87 17.93 -4.81
C LEU A 100 4.22 18.37 -4.21
N LEU A 101 4.54 19.68 -4.31
CA LEU A 101 5.68 20.31 -3.63
C LEU A 101 5.35 20.83 -2.23
N GLY A 102 4.06 20.84 -1.85
CA GLY A 102 3.66 21.27 -0.51
C GLY A 102 4.15 20.30 0.54
N GLU A 103 4.49 20.81 1.72
CA GLU A 103 4.58 19.99 2.93
C GLU A 103 3.27 19.20 3.04
N THR A 104 3.35 17.89 2.88
CA THR A 104 2.37 17.04 3.54
C THR A 104 2.53 17.38 5.02
N ASP A 105 1.49 17.95 5.62
CA ASP A 105 1.37 18.02 7.07
C ASP A 105 1.48 16.58 7.60
N ASP A 106 2.71 16.11 7.80
CA ASP A 106 3.05 14.86 8.47
C ASP A 106 2.85 15.00 10.00
N ALA A 107 2.10 16.03 10.41
CA ALA A 107 1.70 16.30 11.78
C ALA A 107 0.22 15.95 12.00
N GLN A 108 -0.24 14.77 11.56
CA GLN A 108 -1.49 14.16 12.07
C GLN A 108 -1.68 12.67 11.70
N ALA A 109 -0.91 11.80 12.36
CA ALA A 109 -1.28 10.41 12.67
C ALA A 109 -0.31 9.86 13.75
N THR A 110 -0.26 10.51 14.92
CA THR A 110 -0.78 9.98 16.21
C THR A 110 -0.14 8.67 16.70
N THR A 111 0.46 8.79 17.90
CA THR A 111 0.22 7.97 19.10
C THR A 111 -0.65 6.72 18.94
#